data_AF-A0A7V9HEA8-F1
#
_entry.id   AF-A0A7V9HEA8-F1
#
_cell.length_a   1.000
_cell.length_b   1.000
_cell.length_c   1.000
_cell.angle_alpha   90.00
_cell.angle_beta   90.00
_cell.angle_gamma   90.00
#
_symmetry.space_group_name_H-M   'P 1'
#
loop_
_entity.id
_entity.type
_entity.pdbx_description
1 polymer ?
#
loop_
_entity_poly.entity_id
_entity_poly.type
_entity_poly.pdbx_seq_one_letter_code
_entity_poly.pdbx_strand_id
1 'polypeptide(L)'
;FHDVFIANCGIAEIARVLARLTPRLHRIECLCEAGLPGGRSVAEHQALITHAERGDAPSAASTARANWMTLGAVLERGFVTSG
;
A
#
# COMPACT_ATOMS: atom_id res chain seq x y z
N PHE A 1 -5.22 5.82 -3.77
CA PHE A 1 -4.41 6.68 -2.88
C PHE A 1 -2.95 6.70 -3.32
N HIS A 2 -2.25 5.56 -3.27
CA HIS A 2 -0.82 5.46 -3.62
C HIS A 2 -0.46 5.96 -5.04
N ASP A 3 -1.39 5.86 -5.99
CA ASP A 3 -1.21 6.36 -7.37
C ASP A 3 -0.79 7.83 -7.45
N VAL A 4 -1.21 8.68 -6.51
CA VAL A 4 -0.81 10.09 -6.48
C VAL A 4 0.70 10.22 -6.30
N PHE A 5 1.29 9.46 -5.37
CA PHE A 5 2.73 9.48 -5.13
C PHE A 5 3.52 8.89 -6.30
N ILE A 6 2.96 7.86 -6.94
CA ILE A 6 3.58 7.20 -8.09
C ILE A 6 3.57 8.12 -9.31
N ALA A 7 2.47 8.85 -9.56
CA ALA A 7 2.39 9.81 -10.66
C ALA A 7 3.38 10.97 -10.48
N ASN A 8 3.68 11.37 -9.24
CA ASN A 8 4.56 12.49 -8.94
C ASN A 8 6.05 12.12 -8.79
N CYS A 9 6.40 10.84 -8.67
CA CYS A 9 7.81 10.44 -8.47
C CYS A 9 8.67 10.53 -9.74
N GLY A 10 8.04 10.72 -10.92
CA GLY A 10 8.74 10.87 -12.20
C GLY A 10 9.36 9.58 -12.77
N ILE A 11 9.11 8.41 -12.15
CA ILE A 11 9.69 7.13 -12.57
C ILE A 11 8.62 6.26 -13.25
N ALA A 12 8.56 6.34 -14.57
CA ALA A 12 7.56 5.62 -15.38
C ALA A 12 7.57 4.10 -15.18
N GLU A 13 8.73 3.50 -14.92
CA GLU A 13 8.82 2.04 -14.75
C GLU A 13 8.15 1.58 -13.45
N ILE A 14 8.16 2.39 -12.38
CA ILE A 14 7.41 2.08 -11.15
C ILE A 14 5.92 2.02 -11.45
N ALA A 15 5.39 3.01 -12.17
CA ALA A 15 3.99 3.04 -12.57
C ALA A 15 3.63 1.81 -13.43
N ARG A 16 4.48 1.44 -14.39
CA ARG A 16 4.26 0.26 -15.24
C ARG A 16 4.27 -1.05 -14.46
N VAL A 17 5.20 -1.22 -13.52
CA VAL A 17 5.25 -2.41 -12.67
C VAL A 17 3.99 -2.50 -11.80
N LEU A 18 3.63 -1.41 -11.13
CA LEU A 18 2.46 -1.40 -10.25
C LEU A 18 1.16 -1.62 -11.01
N ALA A 19 0.98 -1.00 -12.18
CA ALA A 19 -0.20 -1.24 -13.02
C ALA A 19 -0.42 -2.73 -13.38
N ARG A 20 0.67 -3.51 -13.51
CA ARG A 20 0.59 -4.96 -13.74
C ARG A 20 0.21 -5.76 -12.49
N LEU A 21 0.57 -5.26 -11.29
CA LEU A 21 0.43 -5.98 -10.03
C LEU A 21 -0.86 -5.60 -9.27
N THR A 22 -1.30 -4.35 -9.35
CA THR A 22 -2.46 -3.82 -8.63
C THR A 22 -3.73 -4.65 -8.82
N PRO A 23 -4.10 -5.12 -10.04
CA PRO A 23 -5.31 -5.93 -10.20
C PRO A 23 -5.25 -7.27 -9.47
N ARG A 24 -4.05 -7.86 -9.33
CA ARG A 24 -3.84 -9.11 -8.61
C ARG A 24 -3.91 -8.90 -7.10
N LEU A 25 -3.28 -7.83 -6.61
CA LEU A 25 -3.35 -7.43 -5.21
C LEU A 25 -4.81 -7.17 -4.80
N HIS A 26 -5.54 -6.38 -5.59
CA HIS A 26 -6.93 -6.05 -5.28
C HIS A 26 -7.84 -7.28 -5.27
N ARG A 27 -7.61 -8.25 -6.16
CA ARG A 27 -8.34 -9.53 -6.12
C ARG A 27 -8.09 -10.28 -4.80
N ILE A 28 -6.84 -10.32 -4.33
CA ILE A 28 -6.53 -11.01 -3.06
C ILE A 28 -7.16 -10.25 -1.89
N GLU A 29 -7.09 -8.92 -1.87
CA GLU A 29 -7.74 -8.09 -0.84
C GLU A 29 -9.26 -8.35 -0.77
N CYS A 30 -9.94 -8.47 -1.91
CA CYS A 30 -11.37 -8.80 -1.95
C CYS A 30 -11.69 -10.22 -1.46
N LEU A 31 -10.76 -11.17 -1.62
CA LEU A 31 -10.94 -12.57 -1.24
C LEU A 31 -10.50 -12.86 0.20
N CYS A 32 -9.66 -12.02 0.80
CA CYS A 32 -9.26 -12.15 2.20
C CYS A 32 -10.44 -11.76 3.12
N GLU A 33 -11.19 -12.77 3.58
CA GLU A 33 -12.28 -12.65 4.57
C GLU A 33 -11.86 -12.02 5.90
N ALA A 34 -10.60 -12.21 6.30
CA ALA A 34 -9.98 -11.47 7.40
C ALA A 34 -9.69 -10.05 6.92
N GLY A 35 -10.74 -9.23 6.84
CA GLY A 35 -10.68 -7.87 6.32
C GLY A 35 -9.43 -7.14 6.79
N LEU A 36 -8.71 -6.53 5.85
CA LEU A 36 -7.68 -5.56 6.17
C LEU A 36 -8.22 -4.66 7.28
N PRO A 37 -7.50 -4.41 8.39
CA PRO A 37 -7.97 -3.50 9.42
C PRO A 37 -8.12 -2.11 8.80
N GLY A 38 -9.29 -1.82 8.23
CA GLY A 38 -9.53 -0.67 7.37
C GLY A 38 -9.25 0.63 8.09
N GLY A 39 -9.53 0.68 9.40
CA GLY A 39 -9.19 1.81 10.26
C GLY A 39 -7.69 2.07 10.41
N ARG A 40 -6.85 1.02 10.43
CA ARG A 40 -5.38 1.16 10.49
C ARG A 40 -4.84 1.69 9.17
N SER A 41 -5.35 1.20 8.03
CA SER A 41 -4.97 1.69 6.71
C SER A 41 -5.29 3.18 6.52
N VAL A 42 -6.47 3.63 6.96
CA VAL A 42 -6.86 5.05 6.90
C VAL A 42 -5.96 5.94 7.79
N ALA A 43 -5.66 5.52 9.02
CA ALA A 43 -4.77 6.28 9.91
C ALA A 43 -3.34 6.40 9.32
N GLU A 44 -2.83 5.34 8.70
CA GLU A 44 -1.53 5.34 8.02
C GLU A 44 -1.54 6.27 6.79
N HIS A 45 -2.62 6.29 6.00
CA HIS A 45 -2.77 7.24 4.91
C HIS A 45 -2.76 8.69 5.41
N GLN A 46 -3.43 8.99 6.52
CA GLN A 46 -3.46 10.34 7.10
C GLN A 46 -2.06 10.80 7.57
N ALA A 47 -1.31 9.90 8.21
CA ALA A 47 0.07 10.18 8.60
C ALA A 47 0.95 10.46 7.37
N LEU A 48 0.78 9.68 6.30
CA LEU A 48 1.53 9.85 5.06
C LEU A 48 1.23 11.19 4.37
N ILE A 49 -0.05 11.59 4.30
CA ILE A 49 -0.44 12.93 3.81
C ILE A 49 0.26 14.02 4.63
N THR A 50 0.24 13.89 5.95
CA THR A 50 0.85 14.89 6.86
C THR A 50 2.36 15.04 6.62
N HIS A 51 3.08 13.93 6.40
CA HIS A 51 4.51 14.00 6.05
C HIS A 51 4.74 14.62 4.67
N ALA A 52 3.90 14.26 3.70
CA ALA A 52 3.98 14.81 2.34
C ALA A 52 3.72 16.32 2.31
N GLU A 53 2.72 16.81 3.03
CA GLU A 53 2.41 18.25 3.17
C GLU A 53 3.56 19.04 3.79
N ARG A 54 4.32 18.41 4.69
CA ARG A 54 5.51 19.01 5.33
C ARG A 54 6.77 18.92 4.48
N GLY A 55 6.72 18.28 3.31
CA GLY A 55 7.90 18.00 2.49
C GLY A 55 8.87 16.98 3.10
N ASP A 56 8.44 16.25 4.13
CA ASP A 56 9.24 15.23 4.81
C ASP A 56 9.22 13.91 4.03
N ALA A 57 9.97 13.89 2.93
CA ALA A 57 10.07 12.75 2.03
C ALA A 57 10.57 11.46 2.73
N PRO A 58 11.58 11.48 3.62
CA PRO A 58 12.02 10.27 4.33
C PRO A 58 10.91 9.66 5.19
N SER A 59 10.20 10.46 5.97
CA SER A 59 9.11 9.94 6.81
C SER A 59 7.93 9.46 5.97
N ALA A 60 7.57 10.19 4.90
CA ALA A 60 6.53 9.76 3.97
C ALA A 60 6.86 8.40 3.33
N ALA A 61 8.12 8.20 2.90
CA ALA A 61 8.57 6.93 2.33
C ALA A 61 8.56 5.79 3.36
N SER A 62 8.98 6.05 4.60
CA SER A 62 8.96 5.08 5.69
C SER A 62 7.52 4.63 6.01
N THR A 63 6.60 5.58 6.14
CA THR A 63 5.18 5.30 6.38
C THR A 63 4.55 4.55 5.20
N ALA A 64 4.90 4.92 3.95
CA ALA A 64 4.44 4.20 2.76
C ALA A 64 4.86 2.73 2.83
N ARG A 65 6.14 2.49 3.11
CA ARG A 65 6.69 1.14 3.23
C ARG A 65 5.99 0.33 4.33
N ALA A 66 5.77 0.92 5.50
CA ALA A 66 5.09 0.25 6.61
C ALA A 66 3.66 -0.19 6.23
N ASN A 67 2.92 0.67 5.52
CA ASN A 67 1.59 0.35 5.00
C ASN A 67 1.63 -0.84 4.02
N TRP A 68 2.54 -0.82 3.04
CA TRP A 68 2.72 -1.91 2.07
C TRP A 68 3.14 -3.24 2.75
N MET A 69 3.98 -3.19 3.78
CA MET A 69 4.39 -4.38 4.51
C MET A 69 3.26 -5.00 5.34
N THR A 70 2.34 -4.17 5.85
CA THR A 70 1.11 -4.65 6.51
C THR A 70 0.25 -5.46 5.54
N LEU A 71 0.17 -5.04 4.27
CA LEU A 71 -0.48 -5.81 3.22
C LEU A 71 0.24 -7.13 2.96
N GLY A 72 1.57 -7.12 2.86
CA GLY A 72 2.39 -8.33 2.71
C GLY A 72 2.10 -9.38 3.78
N ALA A 73 2.03 -8.97 5.05
CA ALA A 73 1.72 -9.87 6.16
C ALA A 73 0.28 -10.44 6.10
N VAL A 74 -0.68 -9.70 5.54
CA VAL A 74 -2.05 -10.19 5.31
C VAL A 74 -2.06 -11.22 4.17
N LEU A 75 -1.33 -10.95 3.09
CA LEU A 75 -1.19 -11.87 1.96
C LEU A 75 -0.56 -13.21 2.41
N GLU A 76 0.53 -13.17 3.16
CA GLU A 76 1.18 -14.37 3.71
C GLU A 76 0.18 -15.23 4.52
N ARG A 77 -0.66 -14.60 5.36
CA ARG A 77 -1.69 -15.33 6.13
C ARG A 77 -2.77 -15.94 5.25
N GLY A 78 -3.23 -15.22 4.22
CA GLY A 78 -4.27 -15.72 3.30
C GLY A 78 -3.81 -16.91 2.45
N PHE A 79 -2.51 -16.97 2.10
CA PHE A 79 -1.93 -18.13 1.41
C PHE A 79 -1.76 -19.34 2.34
N VAL A 80 -1.46 -19.14 3.62
CA VAL A 80 -1.27 -20.23 4.59
C VAL A 80 -2.59 -20.91 4.98
N THR A 81 -3.71 -20.19 5.03
CA THR A 81 -5.03 -20.76 5.37
C THR A 81 -5.74 -21.47 4.20
N SER A 82 -5.15 -21.45 2.99
CA SER A 82 -5.70 -22.10 1.79
C SER A 82 -4.98 -23.40 1.42
N GLY A 83 -4.13 -23.93 2.31
CA GLY A 83 -3.39 -25.19 2.17
C GLY A 83 -3.88 -26.27 3.11
#